data_AF-R4L1P4-F1
#
_entry.id   AF-R4L1P4-F1
#
_cell.length_a   1.000
_cell.length_b   1.000
_cell.length_c   1.000
_cell.angle_alpha   90.00
_cell.angle_beta   90.00
_cell.angle_gamma   90.00
#
_symmetry.space_group_name_H-M   'P 1'
#
loop_
_entity.id
_entity.type
_entity.pdbx_description
1 polymer ?
#
loop_
_entity_poly.entity_id
_entity_poly.type
_entity_poly.pdbx_seq_one_letter_code
_entity_poly.pdbx_strand_id
1 'polypeptide(L)'
;NGLPRMLPFHNFHEPLEGFSSHLSSLLNGLPYASRPEGISLKDLKSVSVQDMDRWRERILESINLGYVIDAVGNETALDETRGIDILGDIVESSSESPNREYYGSLHNWGHVLMANIV
;
A
#
# COMPACT_ATOMS: atom_id res chain seq x y z
N ASN A 1 -18.20 1.75 -22.24
CA ASN A 1 -17.58 3.09 -22.31
C ASN A 1 -16.39 3.19 -23.27
N GLY A 2 -15.79 2.11 -23.79
CA GLY A 2 -14.74 2.21 -24.82
C GLY A 2 -13.41 2.80 -24.32
N LEU A 3 -13.19 2.81 -23.01
CA LEU A 3 -11.98 3.36 -22.37
C LEU A 3 -10.88 2.30 -22.30
N PRO A 4 -9.60 2.72 -22.25
CA PRO A 4 -8.49 1.81 -22.00
C PRO A 4 -8.58 1.16 -20.60
N ARG A 5 -7.82 0.09 -20.38
CA ARG A 5 -7.64 -0.49 -19.04
C ARG A 5 -6.92 0.52 -18.14
N MET A 6 -7.25 0.49 -16.85
CA MET A 6 -6.58 1.31 -15.85
C MET A 6 -5.07 1.02 -15.82
N LEU A 7 -4.28 2.08 -15.70
CA LEU A 7 -2.84 1.98 -15.50
C LEU A 7 -2.54 1.78 -14.01
N PRO A 8 -1.58 0.90 -13.65
CA PRO A 8 -1.21 0.68 -12.26
C PRO A 8 -0.39 1.85 -11.72
N PHE A 9 -0.68 2.28 -10.50
CA PHE A 9 0.11 3.27 -9.77
C PHE A 9 1.33 2.61 -9.12
N HIS A 10 2.39 2.42 -9.92
CA HIS A 10 3.60 1.71 -9.52
C HIS A 10 4.75 2.66 -9.14
N ASN A 11 4.74 3.89 -9.67
CA ASN A 11 5.67 4.95 -9.32
C ASN A 11 5.01 5.91 -8.32
N PHE A 12 5.41 5.83 -7.05
CA PHE A 12 4.78 6.59 -5.96
C PHE A 12 5.00 8.10 -6.02
N HIS A 13 5.86 8.57 -6.92
CA HIS A 13 6.13 9.99 -7.15
C HIS A 13 5.27 10.60 -8.27
N GLU A 14 4.51 9.78 -9.03
CA GLU A 14 3.61 10.30 -10.04
C GLU A 14 2.46 11.12 -9.42
N PRO A 15 2.06 12.22 -10.07
CA PRO A 15 0.93 12.99 -9.62
C PRO A 15 -0.37 12.20 -9.77
N LEU A 16 -1.26 12.33 -8.79
CA LEU A 16 -2.58 11.69 -8.81
C LEU A 16 -3.59 12.56 -9.54
N GLU A 17 -4.54 11.90 -10.20
CA GLU A 17 -5.74 12.55 -10.74
C GLU A 17 -6.60 13.15 -9.61
N GLY A 18 -7.29 14.24 -9.93
CA GLY A 18 -8.22 14.89 -9.01
C GLY A 18 -9.52 14.10 -8.83
N PHE A 19 -10.10 14.17 -7.64
CA PHE A 19 -11.41 13.56 -7.34
C PHE A 19 -12.13 14.32 -6.23
N SER A 20 -13.43 14.53 -6.41
CA SER A 20 -14.32 15.10 -5.39
C SER A 20 -15.52 14.18 -5.19
N SER A 21 -15.64 13.62 -3.98
CA SER A 21 -16.70 12.67 -3.63
C SER A 21 -18.07 13.33 -3.46
N HIS A 22 -18.10 14.63 -3.17
CA HIS A 22 -19.30 15.38 -2.79
C HIS A 22 -20.06 14.74 -1.61
N LEU A 23 -19.34 14.05 -0.72
CA LEU A 23 -19.90 13.43 0.49
C LEU A 23 -19.63 14.28 1.73
N SER A 24 -20.59 14.30 2.65
CA SER A 24 -20.49 14.94 3.96
C SER A 24 -20.79 13.96 5.09
N SER A 25 -20.07 14.07 6.19
CA SER A 25 -20.36 13.30 7.41
C SER A 25 -21.54 13.93 8.17
N LEU A 26 -22.59 13.16 8.42
CA LEU A 26 -23.73 13.60 9.24
C LEU A 26 -23.36 13.83 10.71
N LEU A 27 -22.25 13.26 11.18
CA LEU A 27 -21.84 13.33 12.59
C LEU A 27 -21.29 14.71 12.96
N ASN A 28 -20.51 15.32 12.07
CA ASN A 28 -19.83 16.61 12.33
C ASN A 28 -20.09 17.67 11.25
N GLY A 29 -20.85 17.34 10.20
CA GLY A 29 -21.16 18.22 9.08
C GLY A 29 -19.98 18.49 8.14
N LEU A 30 -18.80 17.92 8.38
CA LEU A 30 -17.62 18.16 7.56
C LEU A 30 -17.66 17.31 6.28
N PRO A 31 -17.25 17.87 5.12
CA PRO A 31 -17.09 17.10 3.91
C PRO A 31 -15.86 16.19 3.97
N TYR A 32 -15.88 15.10 3.21
CA TYR A 32 -14.64 14.43 2.85
C TYR A 32 -13.81 15.36 1.97
N ALA A 33 -12.52 15.49 2.25
CA ALA A 33 -11.63 16.36 1.50
C ALA A 33 -11.63 15.96 0.00
N SER A 34 -11.73 16.96 -0.87
CA SER A 34 -11.53 16.76 -2.31
C SER A 34 -10.06 16.83 -2.62
N ARG A 35 -9.58 15.95 -3.51
CA ARG A 35 -8.20 15.96 -3.99
C ARG A 35 -8.13 16.72 -5.31
N PRO A 36 -7.41 17.84 -5.44
CA PRO A 36 -7.16 18.45 -6.73
C PRO A 36 -6.15 17.61 -7.54
N GLU A 37 -6.15 17.80 -8.86
CA GLU A 37 -5.20 17.11 -9.75
C GLU A 37 -3.76 17.60 -9.53
N GLY A 38 -2.78 16.73 -9.77
CA GLY A 38 -1.37 17.13 -9.84
C GLY A 38 -0.59 16.99 -8.55
N ILE A 39 -1.19 16.45 -7.48
CA ILE A 39 -0.49 16.22 -6.21
C ILE A 39 0.08 14.81 -6.16
N SER A 40 1.37 14.68 -5.82
CA SER A 40 2.05 13.41 -5.54
C SER A 40 2.03 13.08 -4.04
N LEU A 41 2.20 11.80 -3.69
CA LEU A 41 2.27 11.35 -2.30
C LEU A 41 3.33 12.13 -1.51
N LYS A 42 3.01 12.42 -0.24
CA LYS A 42 3.89 13.12 0.70
C LYS A 42 4.02 12.34 2.00
N ASP A 43 5.13 12.53 2.67
CA ASP A 43 5.40 11.91 3.96
C ASP A 43 4.37 12.35 5.02
N LEU A 44 4.00 11.40 5.88
CA LEU A 44 3.25 11.62 7.10
C LEU A 44 4.18 11.42 8.30
N LYS A 45 3.76 11.90 9.47
CA LYS A 45 4.55 11.73 10.71
C LYS A 45 4.88 10.26 11.02
N SER A 46 4.00 9.33 10.63
CA SER A 46 4.09 7.91 10.94
C SER A 46 4.74 7.07 9.84
N VAL A 47 4.80 7.56 8.60
CA VAL A 47 5.29 6.80 7.44
C VAL A 47 5.78 7.75 6.36
N SER A 48 6.89 7.41 5.72
CA SER A 48 7.42 8.12 4.56
C SER A 48 7.07 7.38 3.26
N VAL A 49 7.04 8.11 2.13
CA VAL A 49 6.92 7.48 0.80
C VAL A 49 8.07 6.51 0.55
N GLN A 50 9.25 6.83 1.09
CA GLN A 50 10.42 5.94 1.03
C GLN A 50 10.21 4.61 1.77
N ASP A 51 9.43 4.58 2.84
CA ASP A 51 9.05 3.32 3.51
C ASP A 51 8.24 2.42 2.57
N MET A 52 7.29 3.02 1.85
CA MET A 52 6.47 2.32 0.87
C MET A 52 7.30 1.69 -0.24
N ASP A 53 8.25 2.44 -0.81
CA ASP A 53 9.17 1.90 -1.81
C ASP A 53 9.97 0.72 -1.24
N ARG A 54 10.51 0.86 -0.01
CA ARG A 54 11.28 -0.22 0.63
C ARG A 54 10.45 -1.48 0.84
N TRP A 55 9.20 -1.35 1.28
CA TRP A 55 8.31 -2.49 1.45
C TRP A 55 7.98 -3.18 0.13
N ARG A 56 7.69 -2.40 -0.93
CA ARG A 56 7.50 -2.94 -2.28
C ARG A 56 8.72 -3.76 -2.73
N GLU A 57 9.92 -3.19 -2.61
CA GLU A 57 11.14 -3.88 -3.03
C GLU A 57 11.39 -5.17 -2.25
N ARG A 58 11.22 -5.17 -0.92
CA ARG A 58 11.38 -6.37 -0.08
C ARG A 58 10.38 -7.48 -0.43
N ILE A 59 9.13 -7.11 -0.71
CA ILE A 59 8.09 -8.05 -1.13
C ILE A 59 8.47 -8.66 -2.48
N LEU A 60 8.88 -7.84 -3.46
CA LEU A 60 9.32 -8.32 -4.77
C LEU A 60 10.56 -9.20 -4.68
N GLU A 61 11.52 -8.85 -3.83
CA GLU A 61 12.71 -9.67 -3.56
C GLU A 61 12.32 -11.05 -3.02
N SER A 62 11.44 -11.10 -2.02
CA SER A 62 10.95 -12.37 -1.44
C SER A 62 10.20 -13.23 -2.46
N ILE A 63 9.41 -12.60 -3.33
CA ILE A 63 8.74 -13.28 -4.45
C ILE A 63 9.78 -13.90 -5.41
N ASN A 64 10.82 -13.14 -5.77
CA ASN A 64 11.86 -13.62 -6.69
C ASN A 64 12.74 -14.72 -6.09
N LEU A 65 13.02 -14.66 -4.78
CA LEU A 65 13.76 -15.67 -4.05
C LEU A 65 12.93 -16.94 -3.77
N GLY A 66 11.59 -16.80 -3.74
CA GLY A 66 10.66 -17.90 -3.48
C GLY A 66 10.43 -18.20 -2.00
N TYR A 67 10.78 -17.28 -1.10
CA TYR A 67 10.54 -17.40 0.34
C TYR A 67 10.42 -16.04 1.02
N VAL A 68 9.78 -16.02 2.19
CA VAL A 68 9.73 -14.86 3.08
C VAL A 68 10.55 -15.11 4.35
N ILE A 69 10.98 -14.05 5.02
CA ILE A 69 11.69 -14.14 6.30
C ILE A 69 10.77 -13.75 7.46
N ASP A 70 10.73 -14.57 8.52
CA ASP A 70 10.01 -14.22 9.74
C ASP A 70 10.81 -13.24 10.62
N ALA A 71 10.24 -12.81 11.74
CA ALA A 71 10.88 -11.88 12.68
C ALA A 71 12.16 -12.43 13.36
N VAL A 72 12.36 -13.75 13.34
CA VAL A 72 13.54 -14.43 13.92
C VAL A 72 14.59 -14.74 12.83
N GLY A 73 14.24 -14.54 11.55
CA GLY A 73 15.10 -14.78 10.39
C GLY A 73 14.95 -16.16 9.78
N ASN A 74 13.91 -16.93 10.13
CA ASN A 74 13.64 -18.20 9.46
C ASN A 74 12.97 -17.94 8.10
N GLU A 75 13.33 -18.76 7.13
CA GLU A 75 12.78 -18.71 5.78
C GLU A 75 11.54 -19.60 5.68
N THR A 76 10.44 -19.04 5.17
CA THR A 76 9.22 -19.79 4.84
C THR A 76 9.00 -19.74 3.33
N ALA A 77 9.01 -20.89 2.67
CA ALA A 77 8.85 -21.00 1.23
C ALA A 77 7.47 -20.50 0.76
N LEU A 78 7.46 -19.80 -0.37
CA LEU A 78 6.25 -19.41 -1.09
C LEU A 78 5.83 -20.54 -2.03
N ASP A 79 5.22 -21.58 -1.47
CA ASP A 79 4.76 -22.75 -2.23
C ASP A 79 3.39 -22.53 -2.92
N GLU A 80 3.02 -23.45 -3.81
CA GLU A 80 1.75 -23.38 -4.57
C GLU A 80 0.49 -23.49 -3.70
N THR A 81 0.62 -23.95 -2.44
CA THR A 81 -0.52 -24.21 -1.55
C THR A 81 -0.78 -23.03 -0.62
N ARG A 82 0.27 -22.39 -0.10
CA ARG A 82 0.21 -21.35 0.94
C ARG A 82 0.87 -20.04 0.52
N GLY A 83 1.63 -20.00 -0.56
CA GLY A 83 2.38 -18.81 -0.96
C GLY A 83 1.50 -17.58 -1.14
N ILE A 84 0.31 -17.73 -1.74
CA ILE A 84 -0.60 -16.60 -1.93
C ILE A 84 -1.22 -16.08 -0.63
N ASP A 85 -1.46 -16.96 0.34
CA ASP A 85 -2.00 -16.62 1.67
C ASP A 85 -0.96 -15.77 2.42
N ILE A 86 0.28 -16.25 2.46
CA ILE A 86 1.42 -15.54 3.05
C ILE A 86 1.65 -14.18 2.36
N LEU A 87 1.56 -14.14 1.02
CA LEU A 87 1.69 -12.89 0.27
C LEU A 87 0.56 -11.90 0.61
N GLY A 88 -0.67 -12.38 0.78
CA GLY A 88 -1.79 -11.56 1.25
C GLY A 88 -1.48 -10.91 2.60
N ASP A 89 -0.99 -11.72 3.55
CA ASP A 89 -0.67 -11.27 4.90
C ASP A 89 0.44 -10.21 4.96
N ILE A 90 1.44 -10.27 4.07
CA ILE A 90 2.51 -9.26 4.04
C ILE A 90 2.16 -8.03 3.20
N VAL A 91 1.35 -8.17 2.14
CA VAL A 91 0.97 -7.05 1.27
C VAL A 91 -0.07 -6.14 1.92
N GLU A 92 -1.07 -6.72 2.61
CA GLU A 92 -2.17 -5.95 3.18
C GLU A 92 -1.71 -4.88 4.18
N SER A 93 -1.02 -5.15 5.28
CA SER A 93 -0.65 -6.40 5.95
C SER A 93 -1.69 -6.81 7.03
N SER A 94 -1.83 -8.09 7.33
CA SER A 94 -2.72 -8.61 8.40
C SER A 94 -2.00 -8.81 9.75
N SER A 95 -2.70 -9.30 10.78
CA SER A 95 -2.08 -9.76 12.04
C SER A 95 -1.20 -11.00 11.85
N GLU A 96 -1.41 -11.75 10.78
CA GLU A 96 -0.74 -13.01 10.48
C GLU A 96 0.57 -12.80 9.69
N SER A 97 0.91 -11.55 9.37
CA SER A 97 2.17 -11.22 8.70
C SER A 97 3.37 -11.78 9.48
N PRO A 98 4.22 -12.65 8.89
CA PRO A 98 5.33 -13.27 9.60
C PRO A 98 6.41 -12.27 10.04
N ASN A 99 6.49 -11.09 9.39
CA ASN A 99 7.44 -10.05 9.75
C ASN A 99 6.94 -8.66 9.32
N ARG A 100 6.00 -8.10 10.07
CA ARG A 100 5.41 -6.79 9.79
C ARG A 100 6.42 -5.64 9.86
N GLU A 101 7.45 -5.72 10.70
CA GLU A 101 8.48 -4.68 10.78
C GLU A 101 9.34 -4.63 9.51
N TYR A 102 9.55 -5.79 8.87
CA TYR A 102 10.32 -5.89 7.65
C TYR A 102 9.48 -5.61 6.39
N TYR A 103 8.33 -6.27 6.23
CA TYR A 103 7.49 -6.13 5.04
C TYR A 103 6.51 -4.96 5.09
N GLY A 104 6.28 -4.39 6.28
CA GLY A 104 5.44 -3.22 6.45
C GLY A 104 3.94 -3.50 6.31
N SER A 105 3.22 -2.50 5.81
CA SER A 105 1.76 -2.54 5.58
C SER A 105 1.43 -1.76 4.31
N LEU A 106 1.91 -2.26 3.17
CA LEU A 106 1.95 -1.51 1.91
C LEU A 106 0.54 -1.07 1.46
N HIS A 107 -0.40 -1.99 1.33
CA HIS A 107 -1.76 -1.64 0.88
C HIS A 107 -2.46 -0.67 1.84
N ASN A 108 -2.42 -0.93 3.14
CA ASN A 108 -3.07 -0.09 4.15
C ASN A 108 -2.49 1.33 4.20
N TRP A 109 -1.15 1.47 4.19
CA TRP A 109 -0.53 2.80 4.15
C TRP A 109 -0.75 3.52 2.83
N GLY A 110 -0.92 2.78 1.72
CA GLY A 110 -1.35 3.35 0.44
C GLY A 110 -2.68 4.11 0.56
N HIS A 111 -3.68 3.49 1.19
CA HIS A 111 -4.96 4.16 1.48
C HIS A 111 -4.77 5.39 2.36
N VAL A 112 -4.01 5.27 3.45
CA VAL A 112 -3.81 6.38 4.40
C VAL A 112 -3.10 7.57 3.75
N LEU A 113 -2.04 7.32 2.97
CA LEU A 113 -1.31 8.36 2.25
C LEU A 113 -2.21 9.06 1.22
N MET A 114 -2.95 8.30 0.42
CA MET A 114 -3.86 8.86 -0.58
C MET A 114 -5.08 9.58 0.04
N ALA A 115 -5.52 9.18 1.23
CA ALA A 115 -6.65 9.81 1.91
C ALA A 115 -6.27 11.13 2.61
N ASN A 116 -5.00 11.30 2.97
CA ASN A 116 -4.49 12.50 3.66
C ASN A 116 -3.68 13.41 2.74
N ILE A 117 -3.75 13.19 1.43
CA ILE A 117 -3.10 14.03 0.43
C ILE A 117 -3.92 15.31 0.22
N VAL A 118 -3.50 16.38 0.87
CA VAL A 118 -4.07 17.73 0.76
C VAL A 118 -2.96 18.77 0.69
#